data_AF-A0A3D0F7W4-F1
#
_entry.id   AF-A0A3D0F7W4-F1
#
_cell.length_a   1.000
_cell.length_b   1.000
_cell.length_c   1.000
_cell.angle_alpha   90.00
_cell.angle_beta   90.00
_cell.angle_gamma   90.00
#
_symmetry.space_group_name_H-M   'P 1'
#
loop_
_entity.id
_entity.type
_entity.pdbx_description
1 polymer ?
#
loop_
_entity_poly.entity_id
_entity_poly.type
_entity_poly.pdbx_seq_one_letter_code
_entity_poly.pdbx_strand_id
1 'polypeptide(L)'
;MFATALLVSCNKENSEINNNETVDVLVEQAAQQYLNTPVATGGEDETYSLNNSGLPEVYLATSSGFDTKAAANPLISCLKSVKLTDKQALEVRKALSVYEEQIQIIMKGQREELAKMEARFIAAKKELLSLANGVKADRHELEKKIIALKAEFEKAVRAFKEKNSPTLSAPYKVLMTSLGTILDKRQWEAFSKCLSR
;
A
#
# COMPACT_ATOMS: atom_id res chain seq x y z
N MET A 1 -31.26 52.69 -12.82
CA MET A 1 -30.12 51.74 -12.78
C MET A 1 -30.53 50.61 -11.86
N PHE A 2 -30.80 49.43 -12.41
CA PHE A 2 -31.28 48.27 -11.64
C PHE A 2 -30.07 47.53 -11.06
N ALA A 3 -30.02 47.44 -9.72
CA ALA A 3 -29.04 46.63 -9.00
C ALA A 3 -29.63 45.22 -8.80
N THR A 4 -29.17 44.27 -9.60
CA THR A 4 -29.52 42.85 -9.47
C THR A 4 -28.56 42.23 -8.46
N ALA A 5 -29.01 42.11 -7.20
CA ALA A 5 -28.32 41.28 -6.21
C ALA A 5 -28.54 39.81 -6.59
N LEU A 6 -27.54 39.19 -7.21
CA LEU A 6 -27.48 37.75 -7.37
C LEU A 6 -27.28 37.13 -5.98
N LEU A 7 -28.39 36.69 -5.39
CA LEU A 7 -28.39 35.73 -4.28
C LEU A 7 -27.82 34.41 -4.82
N VAL A 8 -26.51 34.25 -4.71
CA VAL A 8 -25.88 32.93 -4.81
C VAL A 8 -26.31 32.18 -3.55
N SER A 9 -27.44 31.48 -3.66
CA SER A 9 -27.87 30.48 -2.70
C SER A 9 -26.76 29.45 -2.62
N CYS A 10 -26.01 29.46 -1.52
CA CYS A 10 -25.25 28.31 -1.09
C CYS A 10 -26.25 27.19 -0.82
N ASN A 11 -26.57 26.39 -1.84
CA ASN A 11 -26.99 25.01 -1.61
C ASN A 11 -25.77 24.31 -1.01
N LYS A 12 -25.62 24.47 0.31
CA LYS A 12 -24.94 23.50 1.14
C LYS A 12 -25.82 22.27 1.07
N GLU A 13 -25.62 21.45 0.04
CA GLU A 13 -26.00 20.05 0.10
C GLU A 13 -25.37 19.53 1.39
N ASN A 14 -26.22 19.43 2.42
CA ASN A 14 -26.01 18.45 3.47
C ASN A 14 -26.02 17.11 2.75
N SER A 15 -24.86 16.73 2.22
CA SER A 15 -24.47 15.34 2.24
C SER A 15 -24.57 14.96 3.71
N GLU A 16 -25.66 14.30 4.06
CA GLU A 16 -25.62 13.34 5.15
C GLU A 16 -24.48 12.39 4.78
N ILE A 17 -23.29 12.71 5.27
CA ILE A 17 -22.15 11.85 5.08
C ILE A 17 -22.46 10.63 5.95
N ASN A 18 -23.14 9.65 5.35
CA ASN A 18 -23.16 8.27 5.79
C ASN A 18 -21.72 7.76 5.71
N ASN A 19 -20.88 8.23 6.64
CA ASN A 19 -19.48 7.85 6.84
C ASN A 19 -19.38 6.43 7.42
N ASN A 20 -20.23 5.51 6.97
CA ASN A 20 -20.06 4.11 7.29
C ASN A 20 -19.23 3.51 6.16
N GLU A 21 -17.93 3.76 6.22
CA GLU A 21 -16.99 3.17 5.28
C GLU A 21 -17.15 1.65 5.33
N THR A 22 -17.46 1.07 4.17
CA THR A 22 -17.67 -0.35 4.06
C THR A 22 -16.34 -1.07 4.03
N VAL A 23 -16.36 -2.37 4.35
CA VAL A 23 -15.19 -3.25 4.19
C VAL A 23 -14.58 -3.11 2.80
N ASP A 24 -15.41 -3.06 1.75
CA ASP A 24 -14.93 -2.97 0.37
C ASP A 24 -14.20 -1.65 0.09
N VAL A 25 -14.64 -0.54 0.70
CA VAL A 25 -13.93 0.76 0.57
C VAL A 25 -12.55 0.69 1.21
N LEU A 26 -12.43 0.13 2.42
CA LEU A 26 -11.14 0.00 3.12
C LEU A 26 -10.18 -0.93 2.36
N VAL A 27 -10.71 -2.00 1.76
CA VAL A 27 -9.94 -2.94 0.94
C VAL A 27 -9.45 -2.28 -0.34
N GLU A 28 -10.31 -1.52 -1.02
CA GLU A 28 -9.95 -0.78 -2.23
C GLU A 28 -8.88 0.28 -1.93
N GLN A 29 -9.02 1.04 -0.84
CA GLN A 29 -8.01 2.01 -0.41
C GLN A 29 -6.64 1.35 -0.18
N ALA A 30 -6.60 0.21 0.54
CA ALA A 30 -5.35 -0.52 0.75
C ALA A 30 -4.75 -1.03 -0.56
N ALA A 31 -5.59 -1.53 -1.48
CA ALA A 31 -5.15 -1.96 -2.81
C ALA A 31 -4.55 -0.79 -3.62
N GLN A 32 -5.19 0.38 -3.59
CA GLN A 32 -4.68 1.59 -4.24
C GLN A 32 -3.36 2.04 -3.62
N GLN A 33 -3.20 2.00 -2.29
CA GLN A 33 -1.92 2.28 -1.65
C GLN A 33 -0.82 1.32 -2.14
N TYR A 34 -1.14 0.03 -2.31
CA TYR A 34 -0.18 -0.95 -2.83
C TYR A 34 0.25 -0.66 -4.27
N LEU A 35 -0.70 -0.35 -5.14
CA LEU A 35 -0.43 0.02 -6.53
C LEU A 35 0.40 1.32 -6.62
N ASN A 36 0.12 2.28 -5.75
CA ASN A 36 0.76 3.60 -5.75
C ASN A 36 2.06 3.66 -4.94
N THR A 37 2.40 2.63 -4.16
CA THR A 37 3.66 2.60 -3.40
C THR A 37 4.83 2.63 -4.40
N PRO A 38 5.65 3.70 -4.38
CA PRO A 38 6.70 3.88 -5.37
C PRO A 38 7.79 2.82 -5.21
N VAL A 39 8.35 2.43 -6.34
CA VAL A 39 9.61 1.69 -6.38
C VAL A 39 10.71 2.73 -6.27
N ALA A 40 11.47 2.74 -5.17
CA ALA A 40 12.64 3.59 -5.09
C ALA A 40 13.67 3.09 -6.11
N THR A 41 13.78 3.81 -7.21
CA THR A 41 14.75 3.56 -8.27
C THR A 41 15.96 4.44 -7.99
N GLY A 42 17.03 3.84 -7.49
CA GLY A 42 18.28 4.55 -7.21
C GLY A 42 18.83 5.24 -8.47
N GLY A 43 19.66 6.27 -8.27
CA GLY A 43 20.40 6.95 -9.33
C GLY A 43 21.46 6.09 -10.04
N GLU A 44 22.36 6.73 -10.80
CA GLU A 44 23.48 6.05 -11.47
C GLU A 44 24.37 5.28 -10.47
N ASP A 45 24.55 5.82 -9.26
CA ASP A 45 25.46 5.31 -8.23
C ASP A 45 24.77 4.64 -7.02
N GLU A 46 23.43 4.61 -6.97
CA GLU A 46 22.70 4.05 -5.83
C GLU A 46 22.23 2.62 -6.11
N THR A 47 22.42 1.73 -5.13
CA THR A 47 21.78 0.42 -5.09
C THR A 47 20.27 0.61 -5.10
N TYR A 48 19.61 -0.01 -6.08
CA TYR A 48 18.16 -0.16 -6.08
C TYR A 48 17.76 -0.87 -4.78
N SER A 49 16.71 -0.39 -4.14
CA SER A 49 16.16 -1.00 -2.94
C SER A 49 14.69 -0.64 -2.83
N LEU A 50 13.84 -1.66 -2.90
CA LEU A 50 12.43 -1.50 -2.58
C LEU A 50 12.27 -1.27 -1.07
N ASN A 51 11.96 -0.04 -0.65
CA ASN A 51 11.55 0.22 0.73
C ASN A 51 10.38 -0.71 1.09
N ASN A 52 10.52 -1.48 2.18
CA ASN A 52 9.58 -2.52 2.61
C ASN A 52 9.15 -3.50 1.52
N SER A 53 10.03 -3.78 0.55
CA SER A 53 9.73 -4.67 -0.58
C SER A 53 8.55 -4.20 -1.45
N GLY A 54 8.23 -2.91 -1.44
CA GLY A 54 7.13 -2.32 -2.23
C GLY A 54 5.73 -2.51 -1.65
N LEU A 55 5.63 -2.92 -0.38
CA LEU A 55 4.37 -3.11 0.35
C LEU A 55 4.03 -1.90 1.25
N PRO A 56 2.77 -1.42 1.21
CA PRO A 56 2.28 -0.43 2.15
C PRO A 56 2.28 -0.95 3.58
N GLU A 57 2.51 -0.05 4.53
CA GLU A 57 2.54 -0.38 5.94
C GLU A 57 1.24 -1.02 6.43
N VAL A 58 0.08 -0.65 5.86
CA VAL A 58 -1.24 -1.17 6.28
C VAL A 58 -1.32 -2.71 6.21
N TYR A 59 -0.63 -3.35 5.28
CA TYR A 59 -0.58 -4.81 5.13
C TYR A 59 0.36 -5.50 6.14
N LEU A 60 1.13 -4.73 6.91
CA LEU A 60 2.14 -5.24 7.83
C LEU A 60 1.62 -5.35 9.28
N ALA A 61 0.29 -5.38 9.45
CA ALA A 61 -0.33 -5.53 10.76
C ALA A 61 -0.07 -6.94 11.31
N THR A 62 0.39 -7.01 12.56
CA THR A 62 0.70 -8.27 13.25
C THR A 62 -0.05 -8.37 14.56
N SER A 63 -0.30 -9.60 15.02
CA SER A 63 -0.92 -9.80 16.33
C SER A 63 -0.01 -9.31 17.45
N SER A 64 1.31 -9.52 17.35
CA SER A 64 2.26 -9.01 18.34
C SER A 64 2.31 -7.49 18.38
N GLY A 65 2.18 -6.83 17.22
CA GLY A 65 2.11 -5.38 17.13
C GLY A 65 0.88 -4.81 17.85
N PHE A 66 -0.20 -5.59 17.97
CA PHE A 66 -1.36 -5.20 18.76
C PHE A 66 -1.08 -5.12 20.27
N ASP A 67 -0.08 -5.85 20.78
CA ASP A 67 0.24 -5.85 22.22
C ASP A 67 1.36 -4.85 22.59
N THR A 68 2.10 -4.32 21.61
CA THR A 68 3.18 -3.34 21.86
C THR A 68 2.66 -1.93 22.15
N LYS A 69 3.35 -1.13 22.97
CA LYS A 69 2.93 0.27 23.22
C LYS A 69 3.10 1.18 21.99
N ALA A 70 4.15 0.96 21.20
CA ALA A 70 4.34 1.66 19.93
C ALA A 70 3.60 0.89 18.82
N ALA A 71 2.57 1.51 18.25
CA ALA A 71 1.90 1.02 17.05
C ALA A 71 2.43 1.80 15.85
N ALA A 72 3.45 1.28 15.17
CA ALA A 72 3.96 1.89 13.93
C ALA A 72 3.01 1.65 12.74
N ASN A 73 2.21 0.58 12.79
CA ASN A 73 1.27 0.24 11.72
C ASN A 73 -0.06 1.02 11.86
N PRO A 74 -0.57 1.66 10.79
CA PRO A 74 -1.81 2.44 10.82
C PRO A 74 -3.04 1.67 11.29
N LEU A 75 -3.24 0.44 10.81
CA LEU A 75 -4.36 -0.42 11.20
C LEU A 75 -4.33 -0.72 12.71
N ILE A 76 -3.18 -1.10 13.25
CA ILE A 76 -3.01 -1.38 14.68
C ILE A 76 -3.23 -0.12 15.52
N SER A 77 -2.71 1.04 15.06
CA SER A 77 -2.91 2.33 15.73
C SER A 77 -4.41 2.68 15.81
N CYS A 78 -5.13 2.51 14.70
CA CYS A 78 -6.56 2.75 14.66
C CYS A 78 -7.36 1.77 15.52
N LEU A 79 -7.01 0.47 15.55
CA LEU A 79 -7.65 -0.48 16.45
C LEU A 79 -7.46 -0.10 17.93
N LYS A 80 -6.26 0.34 18.31
CA LYS A 80 -5.94 0.77 19.69
C LYS A 80 -6.62 2.07 20.10
N SER A 81 -6.98 2.91 19.13
CA SER A 81 -7.71 4.15 19.40
C SER A 81 -9.15 3.90 19.85
N VAL A 82 -9.67 2.70 19.61
CA VAL A 82 -11.02 2.29 19.96
C VAL A 82 -11.01 1.55 21.30
N LYS A 83 -11.96 1.88 22.18
CA LYS A 83 -12.10 1.21 23.48
C LYS A 83 -12.73 -0.17 23.31
N LEU A 84 -11.89 -1.21 23.27
CA LEU A 84 -12.32 -2.61 23.22
C LEU A 84 -12.61 -3.18 24.61
N THR A 85 -13.55 -4.11 24.67
CA THR A 85 -13.66 -5.03 25.82
C THR A 85 -12.56 -6.09 25.76
N ASP A 86 -12.27 -6.75 26.90
CA ASP A 86 -11.26 -7.82 26.93
C ASP A 86 -11.59 -8.97 25.95
N LYS A 87 -12.88 -9.29 25.80
CA LYS A 87 -13.36 -10.29 24.85
C LYS A 87 -13.07 -9.86 23.40
N GLN A 88 -13.41 -8.62 23.05
CA GLN A 88 -13.13 -8.09 21.71
C GLN A 88 -11.63 -8.03 21.43
N ALA A 89 -10.83 -7.60 22.39
CA ALA A 89 -9.37 -7.58 22.25
C ALA A 89 -8.80 -8.98 21.99
N LEU A 90 -9.35 -10.03 22.64
CA LEU A 90 -8.96 -11.41 22.37
C LEU A 90 -9.35 -11.86 20.95
N GLU A 91 -10.56 -11.52 20.49
CA GLU A 91 -11.02 -11.86 19.14
C GLU A 91 -10.22 -11.11 18.06
N VAL A 92 -9.89 -9.83 18.29
CA VAL A 92 -9.01 -9.04 17.41
C VAL A 92 -7.64 -9.69 17.27
N ARG A 93 -7.01 -10.13 18.37
CA ARG A 93 -5.72 -10.85 18.31
C ARG A 93 -5.79 -12.11 17.46
N LYS A 94 -6.87 -12.89 17.61
CA LYS A 94 -7.07 -14.11 16.81
C LYS A 94 -7.22 -13.78 15.33
N ALA A 95 -8.02 -12.77 14.99
CA ALA A 95 -8.19 -12.32 13.60
C ALA A 95 -6.87 -11.82 13.00
N LEU A 96 -6.09 -11.04 13.76
CA LEU A 96 -4.76 -10.57 13.34
C LEU A 96 -3.76 -11.72 13.16
N SER A 97 -3.78 -12.73 14.03
CA SER A 97 -2.89 -13.90 13.91
C SER A 97 -3.16 -14.69 12.63
N VAL A 98 -4.44 -14.96 12.32
CA VAL A 98 -4.84 -15.64 11.08
C VAL A 98 -4.45 -14.82 9.85
N TYR A 99 -4.66 -13.50 9.90
CA TYR A 99 -4.26 -12.60 8.83
C TYR A 99 -2.74 -12.60 8.61
N GLU A 100 -1.97 -12.51 9.69
CA GLU A 100 -0.51 -12.48 9.69
C GLU A 100 0.08 -13.74 9.02
N GLU A 101 -0.43 -14.92 9.38
CA GLU A 101 -0.01 -16.18 8.76
C GLU A 101 -0.23 -16.19 7.24
N GLN A 102 -1.41 -15.73 6.79
CA GLN A 102 -1.76 -15.69 5.37
C GLN A 102 -0.92 -14.66 4.60
N ILE A 103 -0.80 -13.45 5.14
CA ILE A 103 -0.09 -12.37 4.44
C ILE A 103 1.41 -12.66 4.37
N GLN A 104 2.02 -13.27 5.38
CA GLN A 104 3.46 -13.61 5.36
C GLN A 104 3.84 -14.56 4.20
N ILE A 105 2.99 -15.54 3.89
CA ILE A 105 3.22 -16.47 2.75
C ILE A 105 3.20 -15.69 1.43
N ILE A 106 2.19 -14.84 1.24
CA ILE A 106 2.03 -14.03 0.03
C ILE A 106 3.20 -13.05 -0.11
N MET A 107 3.56 -12.38 0.99
CA MET A 107 4.65 -11.40 1.02
C MET A 107 6.00 -12.02 0.71
N LYS A 108 6.27 -13.24 1.18
CA LYS A 108 7.51 -13.96 0.85
C LYS A 108 7.63 -14.17 -0.66
N GLY A 109 6.58 -14.69 -1.30
CA GLY A 109 6.58 -14.88 -2.76
C GLY A 109 6.73 -13.56 -3.54
N GLN A 110 6.07 -12.49 -3.08
CA GLN A 110 6.22 -11.17 -3.71
C GLN A 110 7.64 -10.62 -3.62
N ARG A 111 8.26 -10.75 -2.44
CA ARG A 111 9.66 -10.34 -2.22
C ARG A 111 10.61 -11.05 -3.16
N GLU A 112 10.45 -12.36 -3.30
CA GLU A 112 11.30 -13.18 -4.18
C GLU A 112 11.16 -12.76 -5.65
N GLU A 113 9.94 -12.52 -6.14
CA GLU A 113 9.71 -12.11 -7.52
C GLU A 113 10.21 -10.69 -7.82
N LEU A 114 9.99 -9.74 -6.89
CA LEU A 114 10.52 -8.39 -7.03
C LEU A 114 12.05 -8.37 -7.02
N ALA A 115 12.68 -9.15 -6.15
CA ALA A 115 14.14 -9.29 -6.11
C ALA A 115 14.70 -9.88 -7.43
N LYS A 116 14.00 -10.84 -8.06
CA LYS A 116 14.38 -11.35 -9.39
C LYS A 116 14.27 -10.28 -10.47
N MET A 117 13.23 -9.46 -10.45
CA MET A 117 13.06 -8.35 -11.41
C MET A 117 14.18 -7.32 -11.25
N GLU A 118 14.49 -6.96 -10.00
CA GLU A 118 15.58 -6.04 -9.65
C GLU A 118 16.94 -6.58 -10.09
N ALA A 119 17.24 -7.85 -9.83
CA ALA A 119 18.48 -8.48 -10.27
C ALA A 119 18.65 -8.45 -11.80
N ARG A 120 17.57 -8.70 -12.56
CA ARG A 120 17.58 -8.60 -14.03
C ARG A 120 17.85 -7.18 -14.51
N PHE A 121 17.21 -6.19 -13.88
CA PHE A 121 17.43 -4.79 -14.18
C PHE A 121 18.89 -4.38 -13.91
N ILE A 122 19.45 -4.74 -12.74
CA ILE A 122 20.84 -4.43 -12.37
C ILE A 122 21.82 -5.07 -13.36
N ALA A 123 21.59 -6.33 -13.75
CA ALA A 123 22.43 -7.02 -14.73
C ALA A 123 22.41 -6.30 -16.10
N ALA A 124 21.24 -5.92 -16.59
CA ALA A 124 21.09 -5.19 -17.85
C ALA A 124 21.75 -3.80 -17.79
N LYS A 125 21.59 -3.07 -16.66
CA LYS A 125 22.28 -1.79 -16.44
C LYS A 125 23.79 -1.95 -16.50
N LYS A 126 24.33 -2.97 -15.83
CA LYS A 126 25.78 -3.26 -15.82
C LYS A 126 26.30 -3.60 -17.23
N GLU A 127 25.55 -4.37 -18.00
CA GLU A 127 25.88 -4.70 -19.39
C GLU A 127 25.95 -3.43 -20.26
N LEU A 128 24.94 -2.56 -20.19
CA LEU A 128 24.93 -1.27 -20.91
C LEU A 128 26.13 -0.39 -20.57
N LEU A 129 26.47 -0.27 -19.28
CA LEU A 129 27.64 0.50 -18.83
C LEU A 129 28.96 -0.13 -19.30
N SER A 130 29.05 -1.46 -19.36
CA SER A 130 30.26 -2.14 -19.83
C SER A 130 30.52 -1.92 -21.33
N LEU A 131 29.45 -1.93 -22.15
CA LEU A 131 29.53 -1.65 -23.58
C LEU A 131 29.97 -0.20 -23.85
N ALA A 132 29.55 0.74 -23.00
CA ALA A 132 29.94 2.14 -23.09
C ALA A 132 31.39 2.42 -22.71
N ASN A 133 32.02 1.58 -21.89
CA ASN A 133 33.44 1.71 -21.55
C ASN A 133 34.36 1.12 -22.64
N GLY A 134 33.87 0.18 -23.45
CA GLY A 134 34.65 -0.51 -24.50
C GLY A 134 34.60 0.16 -25.88
N VAL A 135 33.60 1.02 -26.13
CA VAL A 135 33.43 1.81 -27.35
C VAL A 135 33.38 3.27 -26.94
N LYS A 136 33.85 4.22 -27.76
CA LYS A 136 33.50 5.65 -27.59
C LYS A 136 31.99 5.82 -27.87
N ALA A 137 31.15 5.18 -27.06
CA ALA A 137 29.71 5.23 -27.18
C ALA A 137 29.27 6.67 -26.92
N ASP A 138 28.33 7.14 -27.74
CA ASP A 138 27.71 8.44 -27.50
C ASP A 138 27.03 8.40 -26.12
N ARG A 139 27.53 9.24 -25.20
CA ARG A 139 27.00 9.37 -23.84
C ARG A 139 25.48 9.62 -23.86
N HIS A 140 25.00 10.33 -24.88
CA HIS A 140 23.58 10.60 -25.06
C HIS A 140 22.77 9.35 -25.44
N GLU A 141 23.36 8.42 -26.21
CA GLU A 141 22.73 7.16 -26.55
C GLU A 141 22.66 6.21 -25.34
N LEU A 142 23.73 6.19 -24.52
CA LEU A 142 23.75 5.43 -23.26
C LEU A 142 22.67 5.92 -22.30
N GLU A 143 22.57 7.23 -22.10
CA GLU A 143 21.55 7.84 -21.23
C GLU A 143 20.13 7.45 -21.69
N LYS A 144 19.85 7.54 -23.00
CA LYS A 144 18.56 7.09 -23.56
C LYS A 144 18.26 5.62 -23.26
N LYS A 145 19.27 4.74 -23.39
CA LYS A 145 19.12 3.30 -23.10
C LYS A 145 18.86 3.04 -21.62
N ILE A 146 19.53 3.76 -20.72
CA ILE A 146 19.30 3.65 -19.27
C ILE A 146 17.89 4.13 -18.89
N ILE A 147 17.43 5.26 -19.46
CA ILE A 147 16.07 5.77 -19.25
C ILE A 147 15.03 4.76 -19.74
N ALA A 148 15.22 4.19 -20.93
CA ALA A 148 14.32 3.16 -21.46
C ALA A 148 14.27 1.92 -20.57
N LEU A 149 15.44 1.44 -20.11
CA LEU A 149 15.54 0.30 -19.20
C LEU A 149 14.80 0.56 -17.88
N LYS A 150 14.91 1.78 -17.33
CA LYS A 150 14.18 2.18 -16.12
C LYS A 150 12.66 2.15 -16.35
N ALA A 151 12.18 2.70 -17.47
CA ALA A 151 10.77 2.69 -17.81
C ALA A 151 10.21 1.27 -17.99
N GLU A 152 10.98 0.35 -18.59
CA GLU A 152 10.62 -1.06 -18.71
C GLU A 152 10.51 -1.75 -17.35
N PHE A 153 11.46 -1.49 -16.45
CA PHE A 153 11.42 -2.01 -15.09
C PHE A 153 10.21 -1.51 -14.30
N GLU A 154 9.95 -0.21 -14.32
CA GLU A 154 8.77 0.38 -13.66
C GLU A 154 7.47 -0.20 -14.20
N LYS A 155 7.36 -0.38 -15.52
CA LYS A 155 6.22 -1.03 -16.16
C LYS A 155 6.07 -2.49 -15.72
N ALA A 156 7.15 -3.24 -15.64
CA ALA A 156 7.15 -4.63 -15.18
C ALA A 156 6.69 -4.75 -13.71
N VAL A 157 7.20 -3.88 -12.83
CA VAL A 157 6.77 -3.86 -11.43
C VAL A 157 5.31 -3.45 -11.30
N ARG A 158 4.85 -2.46 -12.06
CA ARG A 158 3.44 -2.07 -12.06
C ARG A 158 2.53 -3.23 -12.49
N ALA A 159 2.85 -3.89 -13.60
CA ALA A 159 2.09 -5.05 -14.07
C ALA A 159 2.08 -6.20 -13.05
N PHE A 160 3.22 -6.41 -12.37
CA PHE A 160 3.31 -7.37 -11.27
C PHE A 160 2.39 -6.99 -10.10
N LYS A 161 2.38 -5.72 -9.69
CA LYS A 161 1.51 -5.23 -8.62
C LYS A 161 0.03 -5.37 -8.98
N GLU A 162 -0.36 -4.96 -10.19
CA GLU A 162 -1.73 -5.09 -10.69
C GLU A 162 -2.20 -6.56 -10.69
N LYS A 163 -1.35 -7.48 -11.16
CA LYS A 163 -1.64 -8.92 -11.15
C LYS A 163 -1.82 -9.48 -9.74
N ASN A 164 -1.01 -9.04 -8.78
CA ASN A 164 -0.99 -9.59 -7.43
C ASN A 164 -1.90 -8.87 -6.43
N SER A 165 -2.44 -7.70 -6.79
CA SER A 165 -3.32 -6.90 -5.92
C SER A 165 -4.51 -7.72 -5.39
N PRO A 166 -5.24 -8.51 -6.20
CA PRO A 166 -6.35 -9.33 -5.68
C PRO A 166 -5.90 -10.37 -4.65
N THR A 167 -4.75 -11.01 -4.86
CA THR A 167 -4.20 -12.02 -3.94
C THR A 167 -3.80 -11.39 -2.61
N LEU A 168 -3.23 -10.18 -2.63
CA LEU A 168 -2.88 -9.43 -1.43
C LEU A 168 -4.12 -8.91 -0.67
N SER A 169 -5.14 -8.47 -1.41
CA SER A 169 -6.37 -7.89 -0.86
C SER A 169 -7.31 -8.92 -0.26
N ALA A 170 -7.28 -10.17 -0.71
CA ALA A 170 -8.14 -11.24 -0.20
C ALA A 170 -8.01 -11.48 1.32
N PRO A 171 -6.81 -11.75 1.90
CA PRO A 171 -6.67 -11.93 3.35
C PRO A 171 -7.01 -10.64 4.12
N TYR A 172 -6.70 -9.47 3.54
CA TYR A 172 -7.04 -8.18 4.14
C TYR A 172 -8.55 -7.96 4.23
N LYS A 173 -9.31 -8.35 3.19
CA LYS A 173 -10.77 -8.33 3.20
C LYS A 173 -11.33 -9.24 4.30
N VAL A 174 -10.79 -10.44 4.47
CA VAL A 174 -11.19 -11.36 5.55
C VAL A 174 -10.94 -10.73 6.93
N LEU A 175 -9.79 -10.07 7.11
CA LEU A 175 -9.50 -9.33 8.35
C LEU A 175 -10.52 -8.21 8.57
N MET A 176 -10.76 -7.35 7.59
CA MET A 176 -11.71 -6.23 7.70
C MET A 176 -13.14 -6.71 8.00
N THR A 177 -13.59 -7.79 7.36
CA THR A 177 -14.89 -8.41 7.67
C THR A 177 -14.92 -8.93 9.10
N SER A 178 -13.86 -9.59 9.57
CA SER A 178 -13.79 -10.09 10.95
C SER A 178 -13.79 -8.95 11.97
N LEU A 179 -13.07 -7.86 11.70
CA LEU A 179 -13.11 -6.68 12.56
C LEU A 179 -14.51 -6.04 12.57
N GLY A 180 -15.20 -5.99 11.44
CA GLY A 180 -16.58 -5.49 11.35
C GLY A 180 -17.62 -6.32 12.11
N THR A 181 -17.32 -7.58 12.44
CA THR A 181 -18.19 -8.42 13.29
C THR A 181 -17.82 -8.38 14.76
N ILE A 182 -16.54 -8.17 15.08
CA ILE A 182 -16.04 -8.07 16.47
C ILE A 182 -16.38 -6.71 17.08
N LEU A 183 -16.22 -5.65 16.30
CA LEU A 183 -16.48 -4.27 16.72
C LEU A 183 -17.98 -3.99 16.68
N ASP A 184 -18.49 -3.30 17.70
CA ASP A 184 -19.83 -2.74 17.62
C ASP A 184 -19.89 -1.61 16.58
N LYS A 185 -21.10 -1.16 16.24
CA LYS A 185 -21.31 -0.13 15.21
C LYS A 185 -20.50 1.14 15.47
N ARG A 186 -20.46 1.64 16.70
CA ARG A 186 -19.76 2.89 17.05
C ARG A 186 -18.26 2.70 17.00
N GLN A 187 -17.78 1.54 17.45
CA GLN A 187 -16.37 1.15 17.38
C GLN A 187 -15.91 1.01 15.93
N TRP A 188 -16.71 0.36 15.07
CA TRP A 188 -16.44 0.22 13.64
C TRP A 188 -16.34 1.58 12.94
N GLU A 189 -17.32 2.46 13.14
CA GLU A 189 -17.31 3.81 12.55
C GLU A 189 -16.08 4.63 12.98
N ALA A 190 -15.66 4.51 14.25
CA ALA A 190 -14.46 5.18 14.74
C ALA A 190 -13.17 4.58 14.14
N PHE A 191 -13.11 3.25 14.05
CA PHE A 191 -11.99 2.53 13.47
C PHE A 191 -11.82 2.83 11.98
N SER A 192 -12.88 2.67 11.18
CA SER A 192 -12.82 2.87 9.73
C SER A 192 -12.42 4.31 9.40
N LYS A 193 -13.06 5.29 10.06
CA LYS A 193 -12.74 6.71 9.91
C LYS A 193 -11.31 7.05 10.32
N CYS A 194 -10.71 6.30 11.24
CA CYS A 194 -9.29 6.49 11.57
C CYS A 194 -8.40 5.97 10.44
N LEU A 195 -8.74 4.81 9.88
CA LEU A 195 -7.95 4.10 8.88
C LEU A 195 -7.95 4.77 7.50
N SER A 196 -9.04 5.46 7.16
CA SER A 196 -9.22 6.17 5.88
C SER A 196 -8.65 7.59 5.84
N ARG A 197 -7.96 8.03 6.89
CA ARG A 197 -7.26 9.32 6.93
C ARG A 197 -5.89 9.22 6.28
#